data_AF-A0A2K5QXW9-F1
#
_entry.id   AF-A0A2K5QXW9-F1
#
_cell.length_a   1.000
_cell.length_b   1.000
_cell.length_c   1.000
_cell.angle_alpha   90.00
_cell.angle_beta   90.00
_cell.angle_gamma   90.00
#
_symmetry.space_group_name_H-M   'P 1'
#
loop_
_entity.id
_entity.type
_entity.pdbx_description
1 polymer ?
#
loop_
_entity_poly.entity_id
_entity_poly.type
_entity_poly.pdbx_seq_one_letter_code
_entity_poly.pdbx_strand_id
1 'polypeptide(L)'
;MAALRPLVKPKIVKKRTKKFIRYQSDRYVKIKHNWRKPRGIDNRVRRRFKGQILMPNIGYGSNKKTKHTLPSVLLTCNKSYCAEIAHNVSSKNRKAIVERAAQLAIRVTNPNARLRSEENE
;
A
#
# COMPACT_ATOMS: atom_id res chain seq x y z
N MET A 1 16.21 14.52 -14.02
CA MET A 1 16.40 14.68 -12.55
C MET A 1 17.05 13.43 -11.97
N ALA A 2 18.11 13.58 -11.18
CA ALA A 2 18.75 12.45 -10.50
C ALA A 2 17.75 11.77 -9.56
N ALA A 3 17.51 10.47 -9.76
CA ALA A 3 16.56 9.72 -8.95
C ALA A 3 17.13 9.52 -7.54
N LEU A 4 16.51 10.14 -6.53
CA LEU A 4 16.83 9.91 -5.12
C LEU A 4 16.62 8.42 -4.81
N ARG A 5 17.72 7.71 -4.49
CA ARG A 5 17.74 6.25 -4.25
C ARG A 5 18.03 5.93 -2.78
N PRO A 6 17.33 4.95 -2.19
CA PRO A 6 17.51 4.60 -0.80
C PRO A 6 18.89 4.06 -0.48
N LEU A 7 19.45 4.57 0.63
CA LEU A 7 20.73 4.13 1.16
C LEU A 7 20.67 2.68 1.66
N VAL A 8 19.56 2.30 2.30
CA VAL A 8 19.34 0.94 2.83
C VAL A 8 18.04 0.38 2.27
N LYS A 9 18.11 -0.83 1.71
CA LYS A 9 16.94 -1.58 1.25
C LYS A 9 16.72 -2.79 2.17
N PRO A 10 15.92 -2.67 3.24
CA PRO A 10 15.63 -3.81 4.09
C PRO A 10 14.85 -4.86 3.31
N LYS A 11 15.18 -6.14 3.48
CA LYS A 11 14.41 -7.25 2.89
C LYS A 11 13.02 -7.31 3.54
N ILE A 12 11.99 -6.93 2.78
CA ILE A 12 10.60 -6.93 3.26
C ILE A 12 10.03 -8.34 3.08
N VAL A 13 9.88 -9.08 4.18
CA VAL A 13 9.22 -10.39 4.18
C VAL A 13 7.74 -10.21 4.53
N LYS A 14 6.85 -10.57 3.60
CA LYS A 14 5.41 -10.67 3.85
C LYS A 14 5.04 -12.13 4.11
N LYS A 15 4.54 -12.43 5.32
CA LYS A 15 4.14 -13.79 5.72
C LYS A 15 3.00 -14.36 4.88
N ARG A 16 2.17 -13.49 4.32
CA ARG A 16 1.09 -13.85 3.40
C ARG A 16 0.89 -12.72 2.40
N THR A 17 0.81 -13.07 1.13
CA THR A 17 0.52 -12.13 0.02
C THR A 17 -0.96 -12.15 -0.37
N LYS A 18 -1.61 -13.31 -0.29
CA LYS A 18 -3.05 -13.46 -0.57
C LYS A 18 -3.89 -12.67 0.45
N LYS A 19 -4.86 -11.89 -0.03
CA LYS A 19 -5.83 -11.18 0.82
C LYS A 19 -6.65 -12.19 1.65
N PHE A 20 -7.11 -11.73 2.82
CA PHE A 20 -8.11 -12.45 3.58
C PHE A 20 -9.50 -12.07 3.05
N ILE A 21 -10.09 -12.98 2.27
CA ILE A 21 -11.41 -12.78 1.66
C ILE A 21 -12.50 -13.33 2.57
N ARG A 22 -13.71 -12.73 2.51
CA ARG A 22 -14.87 -13.24 3.24
C ARG A 22 -15.30 -14.61 2.71
N TYR A 23 -15.72 -15.49 3.61
CA TYR A 23 -16.28 -16.79 3.22
C TYR A 23 -17.49 -16.62 2.28
N GLN A 24 -17.52 -17.40 1.19
CA GLN A 24 -18.55 -17.39 0.13
C GLN A 24 -18.65 -16.10 -0.70
N SER A 25 -17.68 -15.18 -0.62
CA SER A 25 -17.66 -14.01 -1.51
C SER A 25 -17.37 -14.34 -2.97
N ASP A 26 -16.75 -15.49 -3.21
CA ASP A 26 -16.49 -16.09 -4.52
C ASP A 26 -17.76 -16.65 -5.17
N ARG A 27 -18.72 -17.11 -4.36
CA ARG A 27 -19.96 -17.74 -4.85
C ARG A 27 -21.10 -16.75 -5.08
N TYR A 28 -21.19 -15.70 -4.26
CA TYR A 28 -22.34 -14.79 -4.28
C TYR A 28 -21.90 -13.34 -4.47
N VAL A 29 -22.41 -12.69 -5.52
CA VAL A 29 -22.14 -11.27 -5.83
C VAL A 29 -22.55 -10.33 -4.67
N LYS A 30 -23.63 -10.66 -3.94
CA LYS A 30 -24.09 -9.90 -2.77
C LYS A 30 -23.10 -9.89 -1.60
N ILE A 31 -22.19 -10.88 -1.54
CA ILE A 31 -21.19 -11.00 -0.47
C ILE A 31 -19.89 -10.35 -0.94
N LYS A 32 -19.61 -9.13 -0.45
CA LYS A 32 -18.33 -8.45 -0.73
C LYS A 32 -17.14 -9.21 -0.13
N HIS A 33 -15.99 -9.10 -0.79
CA HIS A 33 -14.72 -9.74 -0.42
C HIS A 33 -14.11 -9.27 0.91
N ASN A 34 -14.60 -8.18 1.50
CA ASN A 34 -14.08 -7.62 2.76
C ASN A 34 -14.22 -8.61 3.92
N TRP A 35 -13.10 -8.94 4.58
CA TRP A 35 -13.06 -9.92 5.66
C TRP A 35 -14.11 -9.66 6.75
N ARG A 36 -14.83 -10.72 7.13
CA ARG A 36 -15.72 -10.75 8.30
C ARG A 36 -15.53 -12.08 9.01
N LYS A 37 -15.46 -12.05 10.35
CA LYS A 37 -15.31 -13.27 11.16
C LYS A 37 -16.62 -14.09 11.09
N PRO A 38 -16.58 -15.35 10.61
CA PRO A 38 -17.76 -16.21 10.61
C PRO A 38 -18.18 -16.57 12.04
N ARG A 39 -19.48 -16.50 12.32
CA ARG A 39 -20.05 -16.77 13.66
C ARG A 39 -20.96 -18.01 13.73
N GLY A 40 -21.37 -18.56 12.59
CA GLY A 40 -22.31 -19.69 12.54
C GLY A 40 -21.79 -20.96 13.21
N ILE A 41 -22.69 -21.73 13.82
CA ILE A 41 -22.37 -22.92 14.62
C ILE A 41 -21.61 -23.98 13.80
N ASP A 42 -22.05 -24.27 12.59
CA ASP A 42 -21.46 -25.29 11.69
C ASP A 42 -20.49 -24.74 10.66
N ASN A 43 -20.09 -23.48 10.80
CA ASN A 43 -19.22 -22.87 9.80
C ASN A 43 -17.82 -23.51 9.80
N ARG A 44 -17.44 -24.11 8.66
CA ARG A 44 -16.16 -24.82 8.48
C ARG A 44 -14.93 -23.94 8.65
N VAL A 45 -15.00 -22.67 8.24
CA VAL A 45 -13.90 -21.70 8.42
C VAL A 45 -13.72 -21.36 9.90
N ARG A 46 -14.81 -21.15 10.64
CA ARG A 46 -14.78 -20.91 12.10
C ARG A 46 -14.15 -22.08 12.84
N ARG A 47 -14.52 -23.31 12.46
CA ARG A 47 -14.01 -24.57 13.03
C ARG A 47 -12.60 -24.98 12.52
N ARG A 48 -12.01 -24.21 11.59
CA ARG A 48 -10.65 -24.42 11.05
C ARG A 48 -10.41 -25.77 10.36
N PHE A 49 -11.39 -26.27 9.61
CA PHE A 49 -11.22 -27.48 8.80
C PHE A 49 -10.10 -27.32 7.75
N LYS A 50 -9.33 -28.39 7.51
CA LYS A 50 -8.31 -28.45 6.45
C LYS A 50 -8.92 -28.14 5.08
N GLY A 51 -8.16 -27.41 4.24
CA GLY A 51 -8.59 -27.04 2.88
C GLY A 51 -9.52 -25.82 2.80
N GLN A 52 -9.92 -25.23 3.93
CA GLN A 52 -10.70 -23.99 3.94
C GLN A 52 -9.84 -22.73 3.97
N ILE A 53 -10.45 -21.59 3.64
CA ILE A 53 -9.80 -20.28 3.71
C ILE A 53 -9.29 -20.00 5.13
N LEU A 54 -8.09 -19.45 5.24
CA LEU A 54 -7.48 -19.13 6.52
C LEU A 54 -8.06 -17.84 7.10
N MET A 55 -8.22 -17.78 8.42
CA MET A 55 -8.64 -16.58 9.13
C MET A 55 -7.43 -15.70 9.48
N PRO A 56 -7.58 -14.37 9.52
CA PRO A 56 -6.57 -13.48 10.09
C PRO A 56 -6.31 -13.82 11.55
N ASN A 57 -5.03 -13.82 11.91
CA ASN A 57 -4.54 -13.96 13.28
C ASN A 57 -3.27 -13.10 13.47
N ILE A 58 -2.84 -12.90 14.71
CA ILE A 58 -1.65 -12.10 15.05
C ILE A 58 -0.35 -12.69 14.46
N GLY A 59 -0.32 -14.01 14.20
CA GLY A 59 0.81 -14.71 13.62
C GLY A 59 1.20 -14.21 12.22
N TYR A 60 0.24 -13.67 11.45
CA TYR A 60 0.51 -13.03 10.15
C TYR A 60 1.09 -11.61 10.25
N GLY A 61 1.25 -11.06 11.46
CA GLY A 61 1.83 -9.74 11.68
C GLY A 61 3.23 -9.62 11.05
N SER A 62 3.45 -8.56 10.26
CA SER A 62 4.76 -8.24 9.68
C SER A 62 5.75 -7.81 10.76
N ASN A 63 7.06 -7.97 10.50
CA ASN A 63 8.10 -7.48 11.39
C ASN A 63 7.91 -5.98 11.66
N LYS A 64 8.00 -5.56 12.93
CA LYS A 64 7.85 -4.16 13.36
C LYS A 64 8.76 -3.21 12.56
N LYS A 65 10.01 -3.62 12.30
CA LYS A 65 11.00 -2.81 11.56
C LYS A 65 10.64 -2.56 10.09
N THR A 66 9.89 -3.48 9.47
CA THR A 66 9.51 -3.42 8.04
C THR A 66 8.00 -3.18 7.86
N LYS A 67 7.29 -2.86 8.94
CA LYS A 67 5.85 -2.58 8.91
C LYS A 67 5.68 -1.20 8.29
N HIS A 68 4.75 -1.05 7.36
CA HIS A 68 4.49 0.19 6.61
C HIS A 68 5.64 0.71 5.72
N THR A 69 6.72 -0.05 5.56
CA THR A 69 7.81 0.30 4.63
C THR A 69 7.40 -0.01 3.19
N LEU A 70 7.51 0.97 2.29
CA LEU A 70 7.40 0.72 0.85
C LEU A 70 8.74 0.14 0.33
N PRO A 71 8.74 -0.61 -0.78
CA PRO A 71 9.97 -1.14 -1.37
C PRO A 71 11.02 -0.07 -1.78
N SER A 72 10.63 1.21 -1.84
CA SER A 72 11.43 2.30 -2.39
C SER A 72 11.77 3.43 -1.39
N VAL A 73 11.88 3.16 -0.09
CA VAL A 73 12.05 4.20 0.96
C VAL A 73 13.49 4.29 1.46
N LEU A 74 14.02 5.52 1.60
CA LEU A 74 15.40 5.84 2.02
C LEU A 74 15.50 6.09 3.56
N LEU A 75 16.58 6.67 4.12
CA LEU A 75 16.75 6.99 5.57
C LEU A 75 17.37 8.40 5.85
N THR A 76 16.73 9.19 6.73
CA THR A 76 16.81 10.64 7.15
C THR A 76 15.58 11.41 6.64
N CYS A 77 14.86 12.33 7.30
CA CYS A 77 13.52 12.82 6.87
C CYS A 77 13.19 12.91 5.34
N ASN A 78 14.06 13.50 4.50
CA ASN A 78 13.88 13.57 3.02
C ASN A 78 14.22 12.26 2.28
N LYS A 79 14.93 11.39 2.96
CA LYS A 79 15.29 10.03 2.62
C LYS A 79 14.28 9.01 3.24
N SER A 80 13.93 9.08 4.53
CA SER A 80 13.03 8.18 5.28
C SER A 80 11.60 8.12 4.77
N TYR A 81 11.13 9.16 4.10
CA TYR A 81 9.75 9.26 3.69
C TYR A 81 9.67 9.70 2.24
N CYS A 82 8.66 9.16 1.56
CA CYS A 82 8.21 9.68 0.28
C CYS A 82 6.91 10.44 0.54
N ALA A 83 6.72 11.56 -0.15
CA ALA A 83 5.46 12.29 -0.11
C ALA A 83 4.48 11.69 -1.13
N GLU A 84 3.19 11.66 -0.78
CA GLU A 84 2.11 11.34 -1.70
C GLU A 84 1.12 12.51 -1.71
N ILE A 85 0.84 13.07 -2.88
CA ILE A 85 -0.06 14.21 -3.00
C ILE A 85 -1.51 13.71 -2.99
N ALA A 86 -2.30 14.24 -2.06
CA ALA A 86 -3.70 13.86 -1.86
C ALA A 86 -4.57 14.03 -3.13
N HIS A 87 -5.55 13.14 -3.30
CA HIS A 87 -6.37 13.06 -4.52
C HIS A 87 -7.22 14.32 -4.80
N ASN A 88 -7.48 15.16 -3.81
CA ASN A 88 -8.29 16.37 -3.94
C ASN A 88 -7.49 17.62 -4.38
N VAL A 89 -6.15 17.56 -4.41
CA VAL A 89 -5.32 18.71 -4.80
C VAL A 89 -5.47 19.01 -6.29
N SER A 90 -5.72 20.27 -6.63
CA SER A 90 -5.84 20.80 -8.00
C SER A 90 -4.52 20.69 -8.77
N SER A 91 -4.58 20.74 -10.10
CA SER A 91 -3.39 20.69 -10.98
C SER A 91 -2.42 21.85 -10.72
N LYS A 92 -2.94 23.07 -10.55
CA LYS A 92 -2.14 24.27 -10.23
C LYS A 92 -1.32 24.11 -8.95
N ASN A 93 -1.96 23.64 -7.88
CA ASN A 93 -1.27 23.44 -6.59
C ASN A 93 -0.32 22.23 -6.65
N ARG A 94 -0.65 21.19 -7.43
CA ARG A 94 0.24 20.03 -7.67
C ARG A 94 1.55 20.47 -8.31
N LYS A 95 1.52 21.34 -9.32
CA LYS A 95 2.73 21.87 -9.98
C LYS A 95 3.66 22.53 -8.97
N ALA A 96 3.12 23.45 -8.14
CA ALA A 96 3.89 24.13 -7.10
C ALA A 96 4.47 23.16 -6.05
N ILE A 97 3.71 22.15 -5.64
CA ILE A 97 4.18 21.13 -4.69
C ILE A 97 5.33 20.30 -5.29
N VAL A 98 5.21 19.90 -6.57
CA VAL A 98 6.25 19.11 -7.24
C VAL A 98 7.54 19.91 -7.42
N GLU A 99 7.43 21.17 -7.85
CA GLU A 99 8.57 22.09 -7.97
C GLU A 99 9.25 22.29 -6.61
N ARG A 100 8.46 22.51 -5.54
CA ARG A 100 8.99 22.65 -4.18
C ARG A 100 9.63 21.35 -3.67
N ALA A 101 9.04 20.20 -3.97
CA ALA A 101 9.59 18.91 -3.59
C ALA A 101 10.93 18.63 -4.29
N ALA A 102 11.09 19.06 -5.55
CA ALA A 102 12.36 18.96 -6.27
C ALA A 102 13.46 19.83 -5.61
N GLN A 103 13.13 21.06 -5.23
CA GLN A 103 14.05 21.95 -4.50
C GLN A 103 14.49 21.36 -3.16
N LEU A 104 13.56 20.77 -2.41
CA LEU A 104 13.82 20.18 -1.09
C LEU A 104 14.42 18.76 -1.16
N ALA A 105 14.66 18.23 -2.36
CA ALA A 105 15.07 16.85 -2.59
C ALA A 105 14.18 15.81 -1.88
N ILE A 106 12.86 15.98 -2.01
CA ILE A 106 11.84 15.05 -1.49
C ILE A 106 11.31 14.19 -2.62
N ARG A 107 11.27 12.87 -2.42
CA ARG A 107 10.70 11.93 -3.39
C ARG A 107 9.16 11.95 -3.30
N VAL A 108 8.49 12.31 -4.39
CA VAL A 108 7.02 12.20 -4.53
C VAL A 108 6.65 10.88 -5.21
N THR A 109 5.64 10.16 -4.73
CA THR A 109 5.18 8.87 -5.30
C THR A 109 4.31 9.03 -6.55
N ASN A 110 3.57 10.13 -6.64
CA ASN A 110 2.64 10.45 -7.72
C ASN A 110 2.90 11.82 -8.38
N PRO A 111 4.14 12.13 -8.83
CA PRO A 111 4.52 13.47 -9.29
C PRO A 111 3.76 13.94 -10.54
N ASN A 112 3.52 13.05 -11.51
CA ASN A 112 2.92 13.42 -12.80
C ASN A 112 1.38 13.33 -12.81
N ALA A 113 0.75 13.05 -11.67
CA ALA A 113 -0.69 12.89 -11.62
C ALA A 113 -1.40 14.22 -11.90
N ARG A 114 -2.26 14.24 -12.92
CA ARG A 114 -3.02 15.42 -13.41
C ARG A 114 -2.19 16.55 -14.04
N LEU A 115 -0.89 16.36 -14.23
CA LEU A 115 -0.05 17.29 -14.97
C LEU A 115 0.07 16.76 -16.40
N ARG A 116 -0.42 17.52 -17.38
CA ARG A 116 -0.12 17.28 -18.80
C ARG A 116 1.16 18.04 -19.13
N SER A 117 2.09 17.39 -19.82
CA SER A 117 3.12 18.10 -20.55
C SER A 117 2.47 18.77 -21.76
N GLU A 118 2.79 20.04 -22.01
CA GLU A 118 2.64 20.59 -23.34
C GLU A 118 3.65 19.85 -24.23
N GLU A 119 3.18 19.25 -25.33
CA GLU A 119 4.08 18.76 -26.38
C GLU A 119 4.67 20.00 -27.05
N ASN A 120 5.95 20.27 -26.79
CA ASN A 120 6.69 21.23 -27.58
C ASN A 120 7.04 20.55 -28.92
N GLU A 121 6.62 21.16 -30.03
CA GLU A 121 7.14 20.89 -31.39
C GLU A 121 8.67 20.94 -31.44
#